data_AF-Q0QD44-F1
#
_entry.id   AF-Q0QD44-F1
#
_cell.length_a   1.000
_cell.length_b   1.000
_cell.length_c   1.000
_cell.angle_alpha   90.00
_cell.angle_beta   90.00
_cell.angle_gamma   90.00
#
_symmetry.space_group_name_H-M   'P 1'
#
loop_
_entity.id
_entity.type
_entity.pdbx_description
1 polymer ?
#
loop_
_entity_poly.entity_id
_entity_poly.type
_entity_poly.pdbx_seq_one_letter_code
_entity_poly.pdbx_strand_id
1 'polypeptide(L)' 'MFPLQMIYLVVKAAVGLVLPAKLRDLSRENVLITGGGRGIGRQLAREFAERGARKIVLWGRTEKCLKET' A
#
# COMPACT_ATOMS: atom_id res chain seq x y z
N MET A 1 11.98 37.98 3.33
CA MET A 1 11.87 36.61 3.89
C MET A 1 10.46 36.04 3.79
N PHE A 2 9.41 36.71 4.30
CA PHE A 2 8.02 36.23 4.23
C PHE A 2 7.45 35.89 2.83
N PRO A 3 7.58 36.73 1.77
CA PRO A 3 6.92 36.45 0.49
C PRO A 3 7.51 35.25 -0.26
N LEU A 4 8.83 35.04 -0.18
CA LEU A 4 9.49 33.87 -0.77
C LEU A 4 9.05 32.56 -0.09
N GLN A 5 8.92 32.58 1.24
CA GLN A 5 8.40 31.43 2.00
C GLN A 5 6.94 31.12 1.62
N MET A 6 6.12 32.15 1.43
CA MET A 6 4.72 32.00 1.01
C MET A 6 4.63 31.36 -0.39
N ILE A 7 5.41 31.87 -1.35
CA ILE A 7 5.48 31.31 -2.71
C ILE A 7 5.95 29.84 -2.67
N TYR A 8 7.00 29.55 -1.91
CA TYR A 8 7.51 28.19 -1.76
C TYR A 8 6.45 27.21 -1.22
N LEU A 9 5.68 27.62 -0.19
CA LEU A 9 4.64 26.78 0.39
C LEU A 9 3.49 26.53 -0.59
N VAL A 10 3.06 27.56 -1.33
CA VAL A 10 2.00 27.43 -2.35
C VAL A 10 2.44 26.49 -3.47
N VAL A 11 3.67 26.65 -3.98
CA VAL A 11 4.22 25.76 -5.02
C VAL A 11 4.34 24.33 -4.49
N LYS A 12 4.85 24.12 -3.27
CA LYS A 12 4.95 22.80 -2.65
C LYS A 12 3.58 22.12 -2.50
N ALA A 13 2.56 22.87 -2.09
CA ALA A 13 1.20 22.36 -1.97
C ALA A 13 0.59 22.02 -3.33
N ALA A 14 0.77 22.88 -4.34
CA ALA A 14 0.30 22.63 -5.70
C ALA A 14 0.98 21.38 -6.31
N VAL A 15 2.29 21.24 -6.13
CA VAL A 15 3.06 20.05 -6.52
C VAL A 15 2.53 18.80 -5.82
N GLY A 16 2.28 18.86 -4.51
CA GLY A 16 1.73 17.74 -3.74
C GLY A 16 0.28 17.38 -4.09
N LEU A 17 -0.49 18.31 -4.68
CA LEU A 17 -1.85 18.06 -5.17
C LEU A 17 -1.84 17.36 -6.53
N VAL A 18 -0.87 17.68 -7.39
CA VAL A 18 -0.79 17.18 -8.77
C VAL A 18 0.00 15.87 -8.86
N LEU A 19 1.07 15.73 -8.07
CA LEU A 19 1.90 14.52 -8.09
C LEU A 19 1.35 13.46 -7.13
N PRO A 20 1.12 12.22 -7.59
CA PRO A 20 0.68 11.16 -6.72
C PRO A 20 1.74 10.89 -5.65
N ALA A 21 1.27 10.61 -4.43
CA ALA A 21 2.15 10.18 -3.36
C ALA A 21 2.92 8.93 -3.82
N LYS A 22 4.25 8.97 -3.66
CA LYS A 22 5.10 7.84 -4.04
C LYS A 22 4.65 6.61 -3.25
N LEU A 23 4.14 5.61 -3.96
CA LEU A 23 3.79 4.33 -3.35
C LEU A 23 5.06 3.69 -2.78
N ARG A 24 4.91 3.06 -1.62
CA ARG A 24 6.02 2.34 -1.00
C ARG A 24 6.42 1.17 -1.90
N ASP A 25 7.70 1.04 -2.18
CA ASP A 25 8.22 -0.14 -2.85
C ASP A 25 8.10 -1.34 -1.92
N LEU A 26 7.44 -2.40 -2.39
CA LEU A 26 7.17 -3.62 -1.64
C LEU A 26 8.03 -4.79 -2.11
N SER A 27 8.86 -4.61 -3.15
CA SER A 27 9.66 -5.67 -3.79
C SER A 27 10.58 -6.45 -2.86
N ARG A 28 10.93 -5.88 -1.69
CA ARG A 28 11.82 -6.50 -0.69
C ARG A 28 11.12 -6.88 0.61
N GLU A 29 9.81 -6.63 0.70
CA GLU A 29 9.04 -6.75 1.93
C GLU A 29 8.34 -8.11 2.05
N ASN A 30 8.34 -8.65 3.27
CA ASN A 30 7.54 -9.83 3.62
C ASN A 30 6.27 -9.37 4.36
N VAL A 31 5.11 -9.79 3.89
CA VAL A 31 3.80 -9.30 4.37
C VAL A 31 3.02 -10.45 5.02
N LEU A 32 2.54 -10.25 6.24
CA LEU A 32 1.59 -11.14 6.92
C LEU A 32 0.21 -10.50 6.91
N ILE A 33 -0.79 -11.22 6.40
CA ILE A 33 -2.17 -10.76 6.32
C ILE A 33 -3.06 -11.67 7.17
N THR A 34 -3.52 -11.14 8.30
CA THR A 34 -4.53 -11.81 9.13
C THR A 34 -5.91 -11.65 8.52
N GLY A 35 -6.73 -12.70 8.57
CA GLY A 35 -8.03 -12.71 7.91
C GLY A 35 -7.96 -12.67 6.38
N GLY A 36 -6.81 -13.03 5.78
CA GLY A 36 -6.57 -12.94 4.33
C GLY A 36 -7.46 -13.80 3.45
N GLY A 37 -8.24 -14.72 4.04
CA GLY A 37 -9.03 -15.69 3.27
C GLY A 37 -10.32 -15.14 2.66
N ARG A 38 -10.82 -13.95 3.02
CA ARG A 38 -12.09 -13.39 2.51
C ARG A 38 -12.11 -11.86 2.57
N GLY A 39 -13.09 -11.24 1.90
CA GLY A 39 -13.39 -9.81 2.00
C GLY A 39 -12.18 -8.92 1.74
N ILE A 40 -11.99 -7.92 2.62
CA ILE A 40 -10.89 -6.94 2.52
C ILE A 40 -9.53 -7.62 2.61
N GLY A 41 -9.36 -8.61 3.50
CA GLY A 41 -8.08 -9.32 3.64
C GLY A 41 -7.65 -10.02 2.34
N ARG A 42 -8.61 -10.58 1.60
CA ARG A 42 -8.36 -11.21 0.30
C ARG A 42 -7.97 -10.20 -0.77
N GLN A 43 -8.68 -9.07 -0.86
CA GLN A 43 -8.30 -7.99 -1.80
C GLN A 43 -6.92 -7.42 -1.47
N LEU A 44 -6.64 -7.21 -0.18
CA LEU A 44 -5.35 -6.72 0.29
C LEU A 44 -4.21 -7.67 -0.11
N ALA A 45 -4.41 -8.98 0.02
CA ALA A 45 -3.44 -9.97 -0.44
C ALA A 45 -3.12 -9.87 -1.92
N ARG A 46 -4.15 -9.68 -2.75
CA ARG A 46 -3.99 -9.49 -4.20
C ARG A 46 -3.25 -8.21 -4.53
N GLU A 47 -3.62 -7.10 -3.91
CA GLU A 47 -2.93 -5.81 -4.07
C GLU A 47 -1.45 -5.89 -3.67
N PHE A 48 -1.12 -6.54 -2.55
CA PHE A 48 0.28 -6.74 -2.16
C PHE A 48 1.03 -7.64 -3.16
N ALA A 49 0.37 -8.63 -3.74
CA ALA A 49 0.96 -9.50 -4.75
C ALA A 49 1.23 -8.75 -6.06
N GLU A 50 0.26 -7.95 -6.52
CA GLU A 50 0.37 -7.11 -7.72
C GLU A 50 1.46 -6.05 -7.58
N ARG A 51 1.65 -5.51 -6.37
CA ARG A 51 2.74 -4.57 -6.05
C ARG A 51 4.10 -5.24 -5.87
N GLY A 52 4.19 -6.55 -6.07
CA GLY A 52 5.44 -7.31 -6.09
C GLY A 52 6.02 -7.62 -4.71
N ALA A 53 5.21 -7.71 -3.66
CA ALA A 53 5.70 -8.10 -2.34
C ALA A 53 6.51 -9.41 -2.42
N ARG A 54 7.70 -9.43 -1.79
CA ARG A 54 8.64 -10.56 -1.87
C ARG A 54 8.02 -11.87 -1.39
N LYS A 55 7.26 -11.82 -0.30
CA LYS A 55 6.56 -12.96 0.28
C LYS A 55 5.29 -12.50 0.95
N ILE A 56 4.20 -13.23 0.73
CA ILE A 56 2.91 -12.97 1.38
C ILE A 56 2.51 -14.22 2.15
N VAL A 57 2.14 -14.05 3.43
CA VAL A 57 1.64 -15.10 4.30
C VAL A 57 0.20 -14.76 4.67
N LEU A 58 -0.73 -15.62 4.28
CA LEU A 58 -2.14 -15.50 4.67
C LEU A 58 -2.38 -16.28 5.95
N TRP A 59 -2.94 -15.63 6.96
CA TRP A 59 -3.20 -16.22 8.26
C TRP A 59 -4.69 -16.17 8.58
N GLY A 60 -5.29 -17.31 8.92
CA GLY A 60 -6.70 -17.39 9.23
C GLY A 60 -7.13 -18.76 9.71
N ARG A 61 -8.38 -18.84 10.18
CA ARG A 61 -8.96 -20.04 10.79
C ARG A 61 -9.38 -21.11 9.79
N THR A 62 -9.72 -20.72 8.56
CA THR A 62 -10.31 -21.62 7.57
C THR A 62 -9.37 -21.79 6.38
N GLU A 63 -8.68 -22.92 6.34
CA GLU A 63 -7.66 -23.23 5.33
C GLU A 63 -8.20 -23.16 3.90
N LYS A 64 -9.40 -23.69 3.65
CA LYS A 64 -10.03 -23.66 2.31
C LYS A 64 -10.09 -22.25 1.73
N CYS A 65 -10.47 -21.26 2.54
CA CYS A 65 -10.59 -19.87 2.10
C CYS A 65 -9.24 -19.20 1.82
N LEU A 66 -8.19 -19.63 2.53
CA LEU A 66 -6.82 -19.15 2.32
C LEU A 66 -6.27 -19.73 1.00
N LYS A 67 -6.52 -21.02 0.72
CA LYS A 67 -6.11 -21.66 -0.54
C LYS A 67 -6.82 -21.11 -1.78
N GLU A 68 -8.03 -20.59 -1.62
CA GLU A 68 -8.80 -19.94 -2.70
C GLU A 68 -8.40 -18.48 -2.96
N THR A 69 -7.53 -17.89 -2.12
CA THR A 69 -7.11 -16.49 -2.24
C THR A 69 -5.83 -16.38 -3.05
#